data_AF-W5SSS5-F1
#
_entry.id   AF-W5SSS5-F1
#
_cell.length_a   1.000
_cell.length_b   1.000
_cell.length_c   1.000
_cell.angle_alpha   90.00
_cell.angle_beta   90.00
_cell.angle_gamma   90.00
#
_symmetry.space_group_name_H-M   'P 1'
#
loop_
_entity.id
_entity.type
_entity.pdbx_description
1 polymer ?
#
loop_
_entity_poly.entity_id
_entity_poly.type
_entity_poly.pdbx_seq_one_letter_code
_entity_poly.pdbx_strand_id
1 'polypeptide(L)'
;TIAGGIALRAMAKGGKFANEKDAANADAKKAVEDAVVSAVTKALNALTIAIRNTVDSGLKSINDVLATVTQEDKAAEATTPAETATSSVQ
;
A
#
# COMPACT_ATOMS: atom_id res chain seq x y z
N THR A 1 23.21 -2.45 0.01
CA THR A 1 22.93 -0.99 0.03
C THR A 1 23.29 -0.26 -1.27
N ILE A 2 24.12 -0.82 -2.16
CA ILE A 2 24.56 -0.16 -3.40
C ILE A 2 23.39 0.27 -4.31
N ALA A 3 22.42 -0.62 -4.59
CA ALA A 3 21.26 -0.29 -5.42
C ALA A 3 20.39 0.84 -4.86
N GLY A 4 20.24 0.92 -3.53
CA GLY A 4 19.55 2.04 -2.87
C GLY A 4 20.28 3.37 -3.06
N GLY A 5 21.61 3.36 -2.92
CA GLY A 5 22.45 4.53 -3.21
C GLY A 5 22.36 4.97 -4.68
N ILE A 6 22.37 4.03 -5.62
CA ILE A 6 22.17 4.30 -7.06
C ILE A 6 20.80 4.94 -7.30
N ALA A 7 19.74 4.35 -6.75
CA ALA A 7 18.39 4.87 -6.92
C ALA A 7 18.26 6.31 -6.37
N LEU A 8 18.75 6.56 -5.15
CA LEU A 8 18.75 7.90 -4.56
C LEU A 8 19.58 8.90 -5.38
N ARG A 9 20.78 8.51 -5.82
CA ARG A 9 21.64 9.37 -6.64
C ARG A 9 20.99 9.71 -7.97
N ALA A 10 20.32 8.75 -8.61
CA ALA A 10 19.66 8.95 -9.90
C ALA A 10 18.41 9.84 -9.80
N MET A 11 17.62 9.72 -8.73
CA MET A 11 16.41 10.51 -8.52
C MET A 11 16.69 11.92 -7.98
N ALA A 12 17.84 12.14 -7.34
CA ALA A 12 18.22 13.45 -6.84
C ALA A 12 18.42 14.46 -7.98
N LYS A 13 18.01 15.71 -7.75
CA LYS A 13 18.23 16.81 -8.71
C LYS A 13 19.74 16.97 -9.00
N GLY A 14 20.11 16.94 -10.27
CA GLY A 14 21.52 16.99 -10.69
C GLY A 14 22.29 15.68 -10.47
N GLY A 15 21.60 14.59 -10.16
CA GLY A 15 22.14 13.24 -10.07
C GLY A 15 22.88 12.82 -11.33
N LYS A 16 24.15 12.46 -11.19
CA LYS A 16 25.01 11.99 -12.28
C LYS A 16 25.94 10.90 -11.76
N PHE A 17 26.28 9.96 -12.65
CA PHE A 17 27.25 8.90 -12.42
C PHE A 17 28.53 9.24 -13.19
N ALA A 18 29.68 9.04 -12.56
CA ALA A 18 30.97 9.27 -13.20
C ALA A 18 31.16 8.29 -14.36
N ASN A 19 31.65 8.79 -15.49
CA ASN A 19 32.06 7.99 -16.64
C ASN A 19 33.34 8.60 -17.25
N GLU A 20 34.08 7.80 -18.01
CA GLU A 20 35.25 8.28 -18.73
C GLU A 20 34.83 9.18 -19.90
N LYS A 21 35.70 10.13 -20.27
CA LYS A 21 35.44 11.11 -21.34
C LYS A 21 35.47 10.49 -22.74
N ASP A 22 36.14 9.36 -22.90
CA ASP A 22 36.37 8.77 -24.22
C ASP A 22 35.20 7.88 -24.65
N ALA A 23 34.76 8.07 -25.89
CA ALA A 23 33.68 7.30 -26.52
C ALA A 23 33.98 5.79 -26.66
N ALA A 24 35.19 5.36 -26.31
CA ALA A 24 35.62 3.96 -26.31
C ALA A 24 34.87 3.08 -25.28
N ASN A 25 34.19 3.67 -24.31
CA ASN A 25 33.51 2.97 -23.22
C ASN A 25 31.96 3.08 -23.27
N ALA A 26 31.39 3.00 -24.48
CA ALA A 26 29.94 2.98 -24.69
C ALA A 26 29.24 1.86 -23.89
N ASP A 27 29.89 0.71 -23.73
CA ASP A 27 29.38 -0.43 -22.98
C ASP A 27 29.30 -0.14 -21.47
N ALA A 28 30.31 0.53 -20.91
CA ALA A 28 30.31 0.93 -19.50
C ALA A 28 29.19 1.93 -19.21
N LYS A 29 28.98 2.90 -20.11
CA LYS A 29 27.86 3.85 -20.01
C LYS A 29 26.52 3.11 -20.03
N LYS A 30 26.34 2.17 -20.95
CA LYS A 30 25.10 1.39 -21.07
C LYS A 30 24.85 0.54 -19.83
N ALA A 31 25.87 -0.14 -19.31
CA ALA A 31 25.76 -0.94 -18.09
C ALA A 31 25.34 -0.08 -16.88
N VAL A 32 25.89 1.13 -16.75
CA VAL A 32 25.48 2.07 -15.70
C VAL A 32 24.03 2.51 -15.87
N GLU A 33 23.61 2.87 -17.09
CA GLU A 33 22.23 3.26 -17.38
C GLU A 33 21.24 2.13 -17.05
N ASP A 34 21.54 0.90 -17.47
CA ASP A 34 20.69 -0.26 -17.21
C ASP A 34 20.60 -0.56 -15.70
N ALA A 35 21.72 -0.47 -14.98
CA ALA A 35 21.75 -0.62 -13.53
C ALA A 35 20.94 0.46 -12.81
N VAL A 36 21.04 1.72 -13.26
CA VAL A 36 20.29 2.86 -12.73
C VAL A 36 18.79 2.68 -12.94
N VAL A 37 18.38 2.37 -14.17
CA VAL A 37 16.97 2.14 -14.51
C VAL A 37 16.40 0.99 -13.69
N SER A 38 17.15 -0.12 -13.57
CA SER A 38 16.73 -1.28 -12.77
C SER A 38 16.57 -0.93 -11.29
N ALA A 39 17.54 -0.18 -10.72
CA ALA A 39 17.51 0.22 -9.32
C ALA A 39 16.33 1.15 -9.00
N VAL A 40 16.11 2.18 -9.83
CA VAL A 40 14.98 3.11 -9.67
C VAL A 40 13.65 2.38 -9.82
N THR A 41 13.51 1.54 -10.85
CA THR A 41 12.27 0.76 -11.09
C THR A 41 11.95 -0.14 -9.90
N LYS A 42 12.95 -0.86 -9.37
CA LYS A 42 12.75 -1.74 -8.20
C LYS A 42 12.38 -0.95 -6.95
N ALA A 43 13.01 0.21 -6.71
CA ALA A 43 12.68 1.05 -5.57
C ALA A 43 11.24 1.58 -5.63
N LEU A 44 10.80 2.07 -6.80
CA LEU A 44 9.43 2.55 -7.01
C LEU A 44 8.41 1.42 -6.92
N ASN A 45 8.71 0.23 -7.47
CA ASN A 45 7.84 -0.94 -7.36
C ASN A 45 7.65 -1.37 -5.90
N ALA A 46 8.73 -1.43 -5.12
CA ALA A 46 8.66 -1.75 -3.70
C ALA A 46 7.82 -0.72 -2.93
N LEU A 47 8.04 0.58 -3.17
CA LEU A 47 7.24 1.66 -2.59
C LEU A 47 5.75 1.51 -2.94
N THR A 48 5.45 1.19 -4.19
CA THR A 48 4.07 1.01 -4.66
C THR A 48 3.38 -0.17 -3.98
N ILE A 49 4.08 -1.29 -3.81
CA ILE A 49 3.57 -2.47 -3.08
C ILE A 49 3.34 -2.13 -1.61
N ALA A 50 4.29 -1.43 -0.97
CA ALA A 50 4.15 -1.04 0.43
C ALA A 50 2.94 -0.13 0.67
N ILE A 51 2.71 0.85 -0.23
CA ILE A 51 1.52 1.70 -0.18
C ILE A 51 0.25 0.88 -0.35
N ARG A 52 0.19 -0.02 -1.35
CA ARG A 52 -0.97 -0.90 -1.57
C ARG A 52 -1.28 -1.75 -0.36
N ASN A 53 -0.29 -2.44 0.20
CA ASN A 53 -0.49 -3.28 1.39
C ASN A 53 -1.00 -2.47 2.60
N THR A 54 -0.53 -1.23 2.75
CA THR A 54 -0.98 -0.32 3.82
C THR A 54 -2.44 0.08 3.62
N VAL A 55 -2.79 0.46 2.38
CA VAL A 55 -4.17 0.82 2.00
C VAL A 55 -5.11 -0.39 2.15
N ASP A 56 -4.72 -1.56 1.64
CA ASP A 56 -5.50 -2.79 1.71
C ASP A 56 -5.78 -3.19 3.17
N SER A 57 -4.77 -3.08 4.04
CA SER A 57 -4.93 -3.36 5.48
C SER A 57 -5.88 -2.36 6.15
N GLY A 58 -5.76 -1.06 5.82
CA GLY A 58 -6.66 -0.03 6.32
C GLY A 58 -8.12 -0.23 5.87
N LEU A 59 -8.33 -0.53 4.58
CA LEU A 59 -9.65 -0.81 4.03
C LEU A 59 -10.28 -2.07 4.64
N LYS A 60 -9.49 -3.11 4.89
CA LYS A 60 -9.96 -4.30 5.59
C LYS A 60 -10.44 -3.98 7.00
N SER A 61 -9.67 -3.20 7.77
CA SER A 61 -10.09 -2.77 9.11
C SER A 61 -11.38 -1.96 9.09
N ILE A 62 -11.59 -1.10 8.10
CA ILE A 62 -12.84 -0.34 7.94
C ILE A 62 -14.02 -1.28 7.64
N ASN A 63 -13.81 -2.26 6.77
CA ASN A 63 -14.83 -3.24 6.41
C ASN A 63 -15.28 -4.06 7.63
N ASP A 64 -14.32 -4.52 8.45
CA ASP A 64 -14.60 -5.28 9.67
C ASP A 64 -15.45 -4.46 10.66
N VAL A 65 -15.14 -3.17 10.86
CA VAL A 65 -15.92 -2.27 11.72
C VAL A 65 -17.32 -1.98 11.15
N LEU A 66 -17.43 -1.79 9.83
CA LEU A 66 -18.73 -1.56 9.19
C LEU A 66 -19.66 -2.78 9.32
N ALA A 67 -19.09 -3.99 9.27
CA ALA A 67 -19.82 -5.23 9.47
C ALA A 67 -20.43 -5.32 10.88
N THR A 68 -19.76 -4.80 11.92
CA THR A 68 -20.31 -4.80 13.29
C THR A 68 -21.43 -3.75 13.48
N VAL A 69 -21.29 -2.56 12.90
CA VAL A 69 -22.33 -1.50 12.98
C VAL A 69 -23.65 -1.98 12.36
N THR A 70 -23.58 -2.69 11.23
CA THR A 70 -24.78 -3.24 10.57
C THR A 70 -25.55 -4.23 11.46
N GLN A 71 -24.89 -4.85 12.45
CA GLN A 71 -25.51 -5.82 13.37
C GLN A 71 -26.17 -5.15 14.58
N GLU A 72 -25.70 -3.98 15.01
CA GLU A 72 -26.29 -3.23 16.11
C GLU A 72 -27.66 -2.61 15.73
N ASP A 73 -27.81 -2.11 14.49
CA ASP A 73 -29.12 -1.64 13.99
C ASP A 73 -30.17 -2.76 13.92
N LYS A 74 -29.74 -4.01 13.66
CA LYS A 74 -30.65 -5.18 13.68
C LYS A 74 -31.01 -5.65 15.09
N ALA A 75 -30.15 -5.43 16.08
CA ALA A 75 -30.41 -5.84 17.46
C ALA A 75 -31.42 -4.91 18.17
N ALA A 76 -31.45 -3.63 17.78
CA ALA A 76 -32.42 -2.66 18.31
C ALA A 76 -33.87 -2.99 17.89
N GLU A 77 -34.10 -3.60 16.72
CA GLU A 77 -35.43 -4.05 16.29
C GLU A 77 -35.91 -5.34 16.98
N ALA A 78 -35.00 -6.13 17.57
CA ALA A 78 -35.32 -7.46 18.12
C ALA A 78 -35.72 -7.46 19.62
N THR A 79 -35.70 -6.30 20.29
CA THR A 79 -35.96 -6.20 21.74
C THR A 79 -37.10 -5.23 22.09
N THR A 80 -38.30 -5.49 21.56
CA THR A 80 -39.53 -5.07 22.26
C THR A 80 -40.14 -6.29 22.95
N PRO A 81 -39.99 -6.46 24.27
CA PRO A 81 -40.77 -7.43 25.03
C PRO A 81 -42.20 -6.89 25.12
N ALA A 82 -43.11 -7.42 24.30
CA ALA A 82 -44.54 -7.27 24.53
C ALA A 82 -44.92 -8.19 25.71
N GLU A 83 -44.65 -7.73 26.93
CA GLU A 83 -45.34 -8.24 28.11
C GLU A 83 -46.66 -7.47 28.28
N THR A 84 -47.69 -8.21 28.70
CA THR A 84 -49.00 -7.79 29.22
C THR A 84 -50.19 -7.87 28.25
N ALA A 85 -50.90 -9.00 28.29
CA ALA A 85 -52.29 -9.01 28.75
C ALA A 85 -52.75 -10.45 29.06
N THR A 86 -52.88 -10.70 30.35
CA THR A 86 -53.73 -11.73 30.97
C THR A 86 -55.10 -11.84 30.31
N SER A 87 -55.49 -13.05 29.89
CA SER A 87 -56.89 -13.50 29.86
C SER A 87 -56.93 -15.00 29.54
N SER A 88 -56.71 -15.82 30.57
CA SER A 88 -57.19 -17.20 30.58
C SER A 88 -58.19 -17.36 31.72
N VAL A 89 -59.24 -18.13 31.39
CA VAL A 89 -60.21 -18.82 32.25
C VAL A 89 -61.57 -18.11 32.47
N GLN A 90 -62.57 -18.77 31.87
CA GLN A 90 -64.03 -18.76 32.07
C GLN A 90 -64.89 -17.70 31.38
#